data_AF-A0AAD3UL96-F1
#
_entry.id   AF-A0AAD3UL96-F1
#
_cell.length_a   1.000
_cell.length_b   1.000
_cell.length_c   1.000
_cell.angle_alpha   90.00
_cell.angle_beta   90.00
_cell.angle_gamma   90.00
#
_symmetry.space_group_name_H-M   'P 1'
#
loop_
_entity.id
_entity.type
_entity.pdbx_description
1 polymer ?
#
loop_
_entity_poly.entity_id
_entity_poly.type
_entity_poly.pdbx_seq_one_letter_code
_entity_poly.pdbx_strand_id
1 'polypeptide(L)'
;MKWFKAITTFCATLLVAVSLAGCAGSSTKESTGGYIDDTVITTKVKTALFNDKEIKSSEISVQTFKGRVQLSGFVSSADSAKRAVEVTRKVQGVRVVENDLRIK
;
A
#
# COMPACT_ATOMS: atom_id res chain seq x y z
N MET A 1 -38.50 38.57 35.19
CA MET A 1 -38.30 37.15 34.83
C MET A 1 -38.75 36.82 33.40
N LYS A 2 -38.19 37.51 32.39
CA LYS A 2 -38.39 37.19 30.96
C LYS A 2 -37.07 37.09 30.18
N TRP A 3 -35.96 37.59 30.76
CA TRP A 3 -34.60 37.47 30.22
C TRP A 3 -33.96 36.09 30.36
N PHE A 4 -34.41 35.26 31.32
CA PHE A 4 -33.90 33.89 31.50
C PHE A 4 -34.30 32.94 30.36
N LYS A 5 -35.43 33.22 29.68
CA LYS A 5 -35.90 32.43 28.53
C LYS A 5 -35.14 32.75 27.23
N ALA A 6 -34.60 33.95 27.10
CA ALA A 6 -33.80 34.33 25.92
C ALA A 6 -32.45 33.62 25.89
N ILE A 7 -31.85 33.36 27.05
CA ILE A 7 -30.56 32.65 27.18
C ILE A 7 -30.72 31.17 26.81
N THR A 8 -31.85 30.55 27.15
CA THR A 8 -32.13 29.14 26.80
C THR A 8 -32.39 28.95 25.31
N THR A 9 -33.03 29.93 24.65
CA THR A 9 -33.31 29.86 23.20
C THR A 9 -32.07 30.18 22.35
N PHE A 10 -31.11 30.95 22.87
CA PHE A 10 -29.89 31.30 22.15
C PHE A 10 -28.86 30.15 22.09
N CYS A 11 -28.82 29.28 23.11
CA CYS A 11 -27.97 28.08 23.10
C CYS A 11 -28.50 26.96 22.18
N ALA A 12 -29.81 26.90 21.94
CA ALA A 12 -30.42 25.84 21.14
C ALA A 12 -30.20 26.02 19.63
N THR A 13 -29.94 27.24 19.15
CA THR A 13 -29.71 27.52 17.72
C THR A 13 -28.24 27.45 17.31
N LEU A 14 -27.31 27.64 18.26
CA LEU A 14 -25.87 27.55 17.99
C LEU A 14 -25.37 26.09 17.84
N LEU A 15 -26.10 25.12 18.40
CA LEU A 15 -25.73 23.70 18.38
C LEU A 15 -26.03 22.97 17.07
N VAL A 16 -26.84 23.54 16.17
CA VAL A 16 -27.23 22.88 14.91
C VAL A 16 -26.28 23.21 13.74
N ALA A 17 -25.48 24.27 13.84
CA ALA A 17 -24.57 24.68 12.76
C ALA A 17 -23.24 23.88 12.71
N VAL A 18 -22.93 23.07 13.74
CA VAL A 18 -21.64 22.38 13.87
C VAL A 18 -21.68 20.92 13.35
N SER A 19 -22.78 20.50 12.73
CA SER A 19 -22.96 19.11 12.28
C SER A 19 -22.59 18.85 10.81
N LEU A 20 -22.25 19.88 10.03
CA LEU A 20 -22.04 19.76 8.58
C LEU A 20 -20.57 19.74 8.13
N ALA A 21 -19.60 19.79 9.06
CA ALA A 21 -18.17 19.63 8.74
C ALA A 21 -17.66 18.18 8.87
N GLY A 22 -18.56 17.20 8.66
CA GLY A 22 -18.30 15.77 8.82
C GLY A 22 -18.02 15.03 7.51
N CYS A 23 -17.05 15.51 6.72
CA CYS A 23 -16.40 14.68 5.69
C CYS A 23 -14.93 15.09 5.57
N ALA A 24 -14.18 14.91 6.67
CA ALA A 24 -12.75 14.69 6.55
C ALA A 24 -12.55 13.28 5.94
N GLY A 25 -12.74 13.17 4.62
CA GLY A 25 -12.37 11.99 3.87
C GLY A 25 -10.85 11.82 3.94
N SER A 26 -10.38 11.08 4.94
CA SER A 26 -8.98 10.77 5.13
C SER A 26 -8.48 9.90 3.98
N SER A 27 -7.58 10.48 3.19
CA SER A 27 -6.35 9.87 2.65
C SER A 27 -6.45 8.47 2.04
N THR A 28 -6.53 8.41 0.71
CA THR A 28 -5.61 7.68 -0.22
C THR A 28 -6.17 7.81 -1.63
N LYS A 29 -5.95 8.96 -2.27
CA LYS A 29 -6.16 9.09 -3.71
C LYS A 29 -4.84 8.73 -4.37
N GLU A 30 -4.60 7.44 -4.58
CA GLU A 30 -3.56 7.00 -5.51
C GLU A 30 -3.90 7.67 -6.86
N SER A 31 -2.96 8.43 -7.42
CA SER A 31 -3.13 8.91 -8.79
C SER A 31 -3.21 7.69 -9.70
N THR A 32 -4.15 7.67 -10.64
CA THR A 32 -4.32 6.58 -11.62
C THR A 32 -2.98 6.22 -12.29
N GLY A 33 -2.08 7.18 -12.49
CA GLY A 33 -0.74 6.93 -13.01
C GLY A 33 0.12 6.03 -12.10
N GLY A 34 0.18 6.33 -10.80
CA GLY A 34 0.98 5.53 -9.85
C GLY A 34 0.49 4.10 -9.70
N TYR A 35 -0.84 3.90 -9.68
CA TYR A 35 -1.42 2.56 -9.61
C TYR A 35 -1.14 1.71 -10.86
N ILE A 36 -1.21 2.33 -12.05
CA ILE A 36 -0.87 1.65 -13.31
C ILE A 36 0.62 1.30 -13.33
N ASP A 37 1.48 2.22 -12.92
CA ASP A 37 2.93 1.99 -12.84
C ASP A 37 3.27 0.82 -11.91
N ASP A 38 2.67 0.75 -10.71
CA ASP A 38 2.91 -0.32 -9.75
C ASP A 38 2.38 -1.68 -10.22
N THR A 39 1.26 -1.71 -10.94
CA THR A 39 0.72 -2.95 -11.54
C THR A 39 1.66 -3.49 -12.60
N VAL A 40 2.22 -2.60 -13.44
CA VAL A 40 3.21 -2.96 -14.47
C VAL A 40 4.51 -3.43 -13.81
N ILE A 41 4.99 -2.75 -12.77
CA ILE A 41 6.18 -3.17 -12.01
C ILE A 41 5.96 -4.54 -11.39
N THR A 42 4.81 -4.76 -10.73
CA THR A 42 4.46 -6.05 -10.12
C THR A 42 4.49 -7.18 -11.15
N THR A 43 3.87 -6.95 -12.31
CA THR A 43 3.87 -7.92 -13.41
C THR A 43 5.30 -8.22 -13.89
N LYS A 44 6.11 -7.19 -14.14
CA LYS A 44 7.51 -7.35 -14.55
C LYS A 44 8.33 -8.14 -13.52
N VAL A 45 8.16 -7.86 -12.23
CA VAL A 45 8.83 -8.60 -11.16
C VAL A 45 8.39 -10.05 -11.15
N LYS A 46 7.08 -10.34 -11.20
CA LYS A 46 6.58 -11.72 -11.26
C LYS A 46 7.13 -12.47 -12.46
N THR A 47 7.17 -11.85 -13.64
CA THR A 47 7.76 -12.46 -14.84
C THR A 47 9.27 -12.68 -14.69
N ALA A 48 10.00 -11.73 -14.13
CA ALA A 48 11.44 -11.86 -13.91
C ALA A 48 11.77 -13.02 -12.95
N LEU A 49 11.01 -13.15 -11.85
CA LEU A 49 11.14 -14.26 -10.91
C LEU A 49 10.74 -15.60 -11.54
N PHE A 50 9.69 -15.62 -12.37
CA PHE A 50 9.24 -16.83 -13.06
C PHE A 50 10.26 -17.33 -14.08
N ASN A 51 10.99 -16.43 -14.74
CA ASN A 51 12.01 -16.80 -15.72
C ASN A 51 13.32 -17.30 -15.07
N ASP A 52 13.50 -17.13 -13.76
CA ASP A 52 14.67 -17.61 -13.05
C ASP A 52 14.48 -19.06 -12.58
N LYS A 53 15.32 -19.97 -13.09
CA LYS A 53 15.19 -21.42 -12.85
C LYS A 53 15.52 -21.83 -11.41
N GLU A 54 16.22 -21.00 -10.66
CA GLU A 54 16.65 -21.29 -9.29
C GLU A 54 15.61 -20.85 -8.25
N ILE A 55 14.53 -20.19 -8.70
CA ILE A 55 13.47 -19.63 -7.86
C ILE A 55 12.14 -20.34 -8.17
N LYS A 56 11.52 -20.89 -7.13
CA LYS A 56 10.12 -21.36 -7.22
C LYS A 56 9.15 -20.19 -7.06
N SER A 57 8.95 -19.45 -8.15
CA SER A 57 8.11 -18.24 -8.13
C SER A 57 6.65 -18.48 -7.75
N SER A 58 6.15 -19.72 -7.85
CA SER A 58 4.78 -20.10 -7.46
C SER A 58 4.51 -19.96 -5.95
N GLU A 59 5.55 -20.01 -5.12
CA GLU A 59 5.47 -19.89 -3.66
C GLU A 59 5.79 -18.47 -3.17
N ILE A 60 6.04 -17.53 -4.09
CA ILE A 60 6.41 -16.15 -3.80
C ILE A 60 5.28 -15.20 -4.21
N SER A 61 4.84 -14.39 -3.25
CA SER A 61 3.93 -13.27 -3.48
C SER A 61 4.72 -11.99 -3.66
N VAL A 62 4.25 -11.15 -4.57
CA VAL A 62 4.87 -9.86 -4.92
C VAL A 62 3.80 -8.79 -4.80
N GLN A 63 4.07 -7.78 -3.97
CA GLN A 63 3.25 -6.58 -3.84
C GLN A 63 4.11 -5.36 -4.13
N THR A 64 3.57 -4.39 -4.86
CA THR A 64 4.29 -3.15 -5.17
C THR A 64 3.45 -1.95 -4.76
N PHE A 65 4.12 -0.95 -4.15
CA PHE A 65 3.51 0.32 -3.81
C PHE A 65 4.52 1.46 -4.00
N LYS A 66 4.24 2.39 -4.91
CA LYS A 66 5.08 3.55 -5.27
C LYS A 66 6.53 3.16 -5.59
N GLY A 67 6.71 2.04 -6.29
CA GLY A 67 8.02 1.47 -6.62
C GLY A 67 8.74 0.76 -5.46
N ARG A 68 8.10 0.60 -4.30
CA ARG A 68 8.58 -0.31 -3.23
C ARG A 68 7.98 -1.69 -3.49
N VAL A 69 8.83 -2.69 -3.64
CA VAL A 69 8.41 -4.08 -3.87
C VAL A 69 8.64 -4.89 -2.62
N GLN A 70 7.59 -5.55 -2.14
CA GLN A 70 7.64 -6.51 -1.06
C GLN A 70 7.59 -7.93 -1.62
N LEU A 71 8.59 -8.74 -1.26
CA LEU A 71 8.65 -10.16 -1.58
C LEU A 71 8.29 -10.96 -0.32
N SER A 72 7.27 -11.81 -0.39
CA SER A 72 6.84 -12.65 0.72
C SER A 72 6.53 -14.07 0.26
N GLY A 73 6.45 -15.02 1.19
CA GLY A 73 6.20 -16.43 0.89
C GLY A 73 7.38 -17.31 1.27
N PHE A 74 7.54 -18.43 0.56
CA PHE A 74 8.53 -19.46 0.90
C PHE A 74 9.55 -19.71 -0.21
N VAL A 75 10.79 -20.00 0.19
CA VAL A 75 11.89 -20.36 -0.72
C VAL A 75 12.65 -21.58 -0.19
N SER A 76 13.31 -22.29 -1.10
CA SER A 76 14.05 -23.53 -0.81
C SER A 76 15.38 -23.31 -0.11
N SER A 77 15.98 -22.13 -0.21
CA SER A 77 17.30 -21.84 0.37
C SER A 77 17.52 -20.35 0.56
N ALA A 78 18.53 -20.00 1.36
CA ALA A 78 18.99 -18.63 1.51
C ALA A 78 19.49 -18.04 0.19
N ASP A 79 20.10 -18.85 -0.68
CA ASP A 79 20.58 -18.41 -1.99
C ASP A 79 19.41 -18.09 -2.94
N SER A 80 18.35 -18.90 -2.95
CA SER A 80 17.12 -18.56 -3.69
C SER A 80 16.49 -17.24 -3.18
N ALA A 81 16.53 -16.98 -1.86
CA ALA A 81 16.05 -15.71 -1.30
C ALA A 81 16.86 -14.52 -1.81
N LYS A 82 18.20 -14.60 -1.73
CA LYS A 82 19.10 -13.56 -2.22
C LYS A 82 18.92 -13.33 -3.71
N ARG A 83 18.81 -14.42 -4.49
CA ARG A 83 18.60 -14.36 -5.93
C ARG A 83 17.28 -13.67 -6.28
N ALA A 84 16.20 -13.96 -5.57
CA ALA A 84 14.91 -13.30 -5.76
C ALA A 84 15.01 -11.78 -5.53
N VAL A 85 15.73 -11.37 -4.49
CA VAL A 85 15.98 -9.94 -4.21
C VAL A 85 16.80 -9.30 -5.33
N GLU A 86 17.87 -9.95 -5.79
CA GLU A 86 18.70 -9.44 -6.89
C GLU A 86 17.94 -9.29 -8.21
N VAL A 87 17.16 -10.30 -8.58
CA VAL A 87 16.33 -10.27 -9.79
C VAL A 87 15.31 -9.14 -9.70
N THR A 88 14.65 -8.98 -8.55
CA THR A 88 13.67 -7.92 -8.32
C THR A 88 14.29 -6.53 -8.44
N ARG A 89 15.50 -6.32 -7.88
CA ARG A 89 16.22 -5.03 -7.96
C ARG A 89 16.56 -4.61 -9.38
N LYS A 90 16.71 -5.56 -10.31
CA LYS A 90 17.03 -5.27 -11.73
C LYS A 90 15.83 -4.80 -12.53
N VAL A 91 14.62 -4.93 -12.00
CA VAL A 91 13.40 -4.49 -12.69
C VAL A 91 13.30 -2.97 -12.66
N GLN A 92 13.12 -2.38 -13.84
CA GLN A 92 12.97 -0.93 -13.98
C GLN A 92 11.73 -0.43 -13.21
N GLY A 93 11.91 0.63 -12.43
CA GLY A 93 10.86 1.23 -11.60
C GLY A 93 10.89 0.77 -10.14
N VAL A 94 11.64 -0.30 -9.83
CA VAL A 94 11.89 -0.73 -8.45
C VAL A 94 12.86 0.24 -7.78
N ARG A 95 12.44 0.82 -6.66
CA ARG A 95 13.23 1.75 -5.84
C ARG A 95 13.75 1.07 -4.57
N VAL A 96 12.89 0.28 -3.93
CA VAL A 96 13.19 -0.43 -2.69
C VAL A 96 12.66 -1.84 -2.80
N VAL A 97 13.42 -2.80 -2.26
CA VAL A 97 12.99 -4.20 -2.14
C VAL A 97 13.00 -4.59 -0.67
N GLU A 98 11.82 -4.99 -0.18
CA GLU A 98 11.62 -5.56 1.14
C GLU A 98 11.56 -7.08 1.02
N ASN A 99 12.38 -7.76 1.81
CA ASN A 99 12.52 -9.21 1.77
C ASN A 99 11.91 -9.82 3.03
N ASP A 100 10.70 -10.36 2.88
CA ASP A 100 9.96 -11.10 3.90
C ASP A 100 9.82 -12.59 3.51
N LEU A 101 10.75 -13.09 2.68
CA LEU A 101 10.79 -14.50 2.28
C LEU A 101 11.23 -15.38 3.44
N ARG A 102 10.55 -16.51 3.62
CA ARG A 102 10.87 -17.51 4.64
C ARG A 102 11.51 -18.73 4.00
N ILE A 103 12.59 -19.23 4.60
CA ILE A 103 13.24 -20.46 4.15
C ILE A 103 12.46 -21.64 4.76
N LYS A 104 12.18 -22.65 3.92
CA LYS A 104 11.52 -23.89 4.35
C LYS A 104 12.48 -24.84 5.07
#